data_AF-A0A183J770-F1
#
_entry.id   AF-A0A183J770-F1
#
_cell.length_a   1.000
_cell.length_b   1.000
_cell.length_c   1.000
_cell.angle_alpha   90.00
_cell.angle_beta   90.00
_cell.angle_gamma   90.00
#
_symmetry.space_group_name_H-M   'P 1'
#
loop_
_entity.id
_entity.type
_entity.pdbx_description
1 polymer ?
#
loop_
_entity_poly.entity_id
_entity_poly.type
_entity_poly.pdbx_seq_one_letter_code
_entity_poly.pdbx_strand_id
1 'polypeptide(L)'
;MYRLLISKDDLKRIRIIQDEVHSIPKRRAECLKESQKLFLIGLENKDEKQVTFALQCFRNMNALKEQVRLYMDDISAEFEGMLNQIFESTARSTYTSSEGKTIPGSASLPNISVASAVQSSLWPHMNDLFEFVKDLLKKMIVLHGVTQRKRDTVSHKLWSDLIGHDDEDRLWRALAYLLQQKFSDHTAFRLTFQSNYPQLLRMINSAFLVPNQLAMTTSAIGSSDSSGLTRDSFYEQYKLLRKSALVLENAFVAKSLSRMFSSVESAFEDSSKRIPDEATTEIVVKSLSIELSAVEFDGELFSQVFIFSDIFSTFL
;
A
#
# COMPACT_ATOMS: atom_id res chain seq x y z
N MET A 1 1.50 38.21 -15.55
CA MET A 1 1.21 39.63 -15.20
C MET A 1 2.35 40.30 -14.41
N TYR A 2 2.92 39.68 -13.36
CA TYR A 2 4.00 40.30 -12.56
C TYR A 2 5.31 40.63 -13.31
N ARG A 3 5.74 39.80 -14.29
CA ARG A 3 6.91 40.12 -15.14
C ARG A 3 6.73 41.40 -15.97
N LEU A 4 5.50 41.77 -16.31
CA LEU A 4 5.19 42.97 -17.10
C LEU A 4 5.26 44.27 -16.27
N LEU A 5 5.05 44.20 -14.95
CA LEU A 5 5.19 45.35 -14.04
C LEU A 5 6.66 45.63 -13.70
N ILE A 6 7.47 44.58 -13.49
CA ILE A 6 8.90 44.71 -13.18
C ILE A 6 9.73 45.14 -14.41
N SER A 7 9.20 44.94 -15.62
CA SER A 7 9.88 45.28 -16.87
C SER A 7 9.78 46.77 -17.25
N LYS A 8 8.92 47.56 -16.61
CA LYS A 8 8.89 49.01 -16.85
C LYS A 8 9.98 49.67 -16.01
N ASP A 9 11.08 50.07 -16.66
CA ASP A 9 12.25 50.67 -16.00
C ASP A 9 11.91 51.92 -15.15
N ASP A 10 10.78 52.56 -15.42
CA ASP A 10 10.26 53.69 -14.64
C ASP A 10 9.87 53.30 -13.19
N LEU A 11 9.34 52.08 -12.98
CA LEU A 11 8.89 51.62 -11.66
C LEU A 11 10.05 51.17 -10.77
N LYS A 12 11.20 50.79 -11.37
CA LYS A 12 12.40 50.39 -10.63
C LYS A 12 13.08 51.55 -9.90
N ARG A 13 12.78 52.81 -10.24
CA ARG A 13 13.42 54.00 -9.64
C ARG A 13 12.72 54.51 -8.37
N ILE A 14 11.55 53.99 -8.05
CA ILE A 14 10.77 54.41 -6.88
C ILE A 14 11.23 53.58 -5.66
N ARG A 15 11.85 54.23 -4.65
CA ARG A 15 12.40 53.57 -3.44
C ARG A 15 11.40 52.66 -2.73
N ILE A 16 10.15 53.11 -2.59
CA ILE A 16 9.07 52.33 -1.96
C ILE A 16 8.83 51.02 -2.73
N ILE A 17 8.85 51.06 -4.07
CA ILE A 17 8.68 49.88 -4.92
C ILE A 17 9.90 48.96 -4.80
N GLN A 18 11.11 49.51 -4.70
CA GLN A 18 12.31 48.70 -4.49
C GLN A 18 12.23 47.92 -3.17
N ASP A 19 11.89 48.59 -2.06
CA ASP A 19 11.78 47.93 -0.75
C ASP A 19 10.69 46.85 -0.74
N GLU A 20 9.54 47.11 -1.36
CA GLU A 20 8.48 46.11 -1.50
C GLU A 20 8.92 44.93 -2.37
N VAL A 21 9.58 45.18 -3.50
CA VAL A 21 10.07 44.13 -4.41
C VAL A 21 11.07 43.19 -3.72
N HIS A 22 11.95 43.70 -2.86
CA HIS A 22 12.87 42.87 -2.07
C HIS A 22 12.14 42.00 -1.03
N SER A 23 10.96 42.42 -0.57
CA SER A 23 10.15 41.64 0.38
C SER A 23 9.31 40.54 -0.28
N ILE A 24 9.08 40.60 -1.60
CA ILE A 24 8.22 39.66 -2.35
C ILE A 24 8.69 38.19 -2.19
N PRO A 25 9.98 37.83 -2.32
CA PRO A 25 10.41 36.44 -2.19
C PRO A 25 10.09 35.86 -0.80
N LYS A 26 10.28 36.67 0.27
CA LYS A 26 9.95 36.28 1.64
C LYS A 26 8.45 36.03 1.79
N ARG A 27 7.62 36.96 1.32
CA ARG A 27 6.15 36.81 1.36
C ARG A 27 5.67 35.62 0.52
N ARG A 28 6.31 35.34 -0.62
CA ARG A 28 6.04 34.15 -1.44
C ARG A 28 6.34 32.87 -0.65
N ALA A 29 7.48 32.80 0.03
CA ALA A 29 7.85 31.64 0.84
C ALA A 29 6.87 31.42 2.01
N GLU A 30 6.47 32.48 2.70
CA GLU A 30 5.46 32.44 3.77
C GLU A 30 4.10 31.96 3.24
N CYS A 31 3.65 32.49 2.11
CA CYS A 31 2.39 32.09 1.47
C CYS A 31 2.42 30.62 1.00
N LEU A 32 3.55 30.14 0.46
CA LEU A 32 3.74 28.73 0.11
C LEU A 32 3.63 27.84 1.34
N LYS A 33 4.32 28.20 2.43
CA LYS A 33 4.28 27.45 3.69
C LYS A 33 2.86 27.34 4.23
N GLU A 34 2.11 28.44 4.24
CA GLU A 34 0.74 28.43 4.76
C GLU A 34 -0.23 27.67 3.84
N SER A 35 -0.04 27.78 2.52
CA SER A 35 -0.77 26.98 1.54
C SER A 35 -0.48 25.49 1.69
N GLN A 36 0.76 25.11 2.00
CA GLN A 36 1.14 23.72 2.27
C GLN A 36 0.46 23.15 3.52
N LYS A 37 0.41 23.92 4.61
CA LYS A 37 -0.35 23.49 5.80
C LYS A 37 -1.83 23.30 5.48
N LEU A 38 -2.43 24.24 4.78
CA LEU A 38 -3.84 24.17 4.40
C LEU A 38 -4.11 22.99 3.45
N PHE A 39 -3.18 22.68 2.55
CA PHE A 39 -3.25 21.51 1.68
C PHE A 39 -3.29 20.21 2.50
N LEU A 40 -2.36 20.05 3.45
CA LEU A 40 -2.29 18.86 4.30
C LEU A 40 -3.52 18.71 5.19
N ILE A 41 -3.97 19.80 5.83
CA ILE A 41 -5.19 19.81 6.66
C ILE A 41 -6.43 19.49 5.80
N GLY A 42 -6.48 20.04 4.58
CA GLY A 42 -7.56 19.77 3.64
C GLY A 42 -7.60 18.30 3.22
N LEU A 43 -6.45 17.67 2.95
CA LEU A 43 -6.37 16.26 2.63
C LEU A 43 -6.75 15.37 3.82
N GLU A 44 -6.29 15.70 5.03
CA GLU A 44 -6.60 14.97 6.26
C GLU A 44 -8.11 14.99 6.54
N ASN A 45 -8.74 16.16 6.46
CA ASN A 45 -10.17 16.34 6.69
C ASN A 45 -11.04 15.97 5.48
N LYS A 46 -10.43 15.60 4.35
CA LYS A 46 -11.11 15.34 3.07
C LYS A 46 -11.96 16.53 2.61
N ASP A 47 -11.51 17.75 2.91
CA ASP A 47 -12.17 18.99 2.52
C ASP A 47 -11.69 19.43 1.14
N GLU A 48 -12.47 19.09 0.12
CA GLU A 48 -12.20 19.45 -1.27
C GLU A 48 -12.02 20.96 -1.48
N LYS A 49 -12.67 21.81 -0.68
CA LYS A 49 -12.59 23.27 -0.83
C LYS A 49 -11.22 23.78 -0.36
N GLN A 50 -10.74 23.28 0.78
CA GLN A 50 -9.42 23.63 1.30
C GLN A 50 -8.32 23.14 0.35
N VAL A 51 -8.43 21.90 -0.15
CA VAL A 51 -7.50 21.35 -1.14
C VAL A 51 -7.51 22.20 -2.41
N THR A 52 -8.69 22.56 -2.93
CA THR A 52 -8.82 23.43 -4.11
C THR A 52 -8.14 24.79 -3.89
N PHE A 53 -8.36 25.42 -2.75
CA PHE A 53 -7.78 26.73 -2.45
C PHE A 53 -6.25 26.66 -2.37
N ALA A 54 -5.72 25.65 -1.67
CA ALA A 54 -4.28 25.46 -1.56
C ALA A 54 -3.62 25.19 -2.92
N LEU A 55 -4.21 24.31 -3.74
CA LEU A 55 -3.72 24.03 -5.10
C LEU A 55 -3.79 25.28 -6.00
N GLN A 56 -4.83 26.11 -5.86
CA GLN A 56 -4.92 27.39 -6.57
C GLN A 56 -3.77 28.32 -6.17
N CYS A 57 -3.46 28.41 -4.87
CA CYS A 57 -2.31 29.19 -4.39
C CYS A 57 -0.99 28.68 -4.97
N PHE A 58 -0.77 27.36 -4.98
CA PHE A 58 0.41 26.78 -5.62
C PHE A 58 0.48 27.09 -7.11
N ARG A 59 -0.66 27.02 -7.82
CA ARG A 59 -0.73 27.36 -9.24
C ARG A 59 -0.38 28.82 -9.49
N ASN A 60 -0.95 29.74 -8.70
CA ASN A 60 -0.67 31.17 -8.80
C ASN A 60 0.80 31.51 -8.56
N MET A 61 1.48 30.72 -7.72
CA MET A 61 2.91 30.85 -7.42
C MET A 61 3.82 30.02 -8.35
N ASN A 62 3.24 29.37 -9.37
CA ASN A 62 3.92 28.45 -10.29
C ASN A 62 4.69 27.31 -9.60
N ALA A 63 4.14 26.81 -8.49
CA ALA A 63 4.72 25.75 -7.66
C ALA A 63 3.82 24.50 -7.58
N LEU A 64 2.74 24.41 -8.36
CA LEU A 64 1.75 23.32 -8.27
C LEU A 64 2.38 21.92 -8.37
N LYS A 65 3.07 21.63 -9.49
CA LYS A 65 3.70 20.33 -9.72
C LYS A 65 4.76 20.00 -8.65
N GLU A 66 5.59 20.98 -8.33
CA GLU A 66 6.65 20.82 -7.33
C GLU A 66 6.09 20.47 -5.94
N GLN A 67 5.05 21.17 -5.49
CA GLN A 67 4.45 20.93 -4.17
C GLN A 67 3.73 19.58 -4.08
N VAL A 68 3.03 19.16 -5.16
CA VAL A 68 2.42 17.82 -5.20
C VAL A 68 3.49 16.73 -5.21
N ARG A 69 4.58 16.91 -5.97
CA ARG A 69 5.71 15.96 -5.97
C ARG A 69 6.36 15.86 -4.59
N LEU A 70 6.62 16.98 -3.92
CA LEU A 70 7.17 16.98 -2.56
C LEU A 70 6.27 16.21 -1.59
N TYR A 71 4.95 16.39 -1.70
CA TYR A 71 3.99 15.61 -0.91
C TYR A 71 4.09 14.10 -1.19
N MET A 72 4.24 13.67 -2.44
CA MET A 72 4.43 12.25 -2.77
C MET A 72 5.76 11.70 -2.27
N ASP A 73 6.84 12.49 -2.37
CA ASP A 73 8.15 12.12 -1.84
C ASP A 73 8.09 11.98 -0.30
N ASP A 74 7.38 12.88 0.40
CA ASP A 74 7.15 12.83 1.85
C ASP A 74 6.37 11.56 2.26
N ILE A 75 5.30 11.20 1.53
CA ILE A 75 4.54 9.96 1.76
C ILE A 75 5.45 8.73 1.61
N SER A 76 6.30 8.72 0.58
CA SER A 76 7.22 7.60 0.34
C SER A 76 8.20 7.44 1.51
N ALA A 77 8.73 8.55 2.01
CA ALA A 77 9.64 8.56 3.16
C ALA A 77 8.95 8.14 4.46
N GLU A 78 7.70 8.57 4.68
CA GLU A 78 6.90 8.14 5.83
C GLU A 78 6.63 6.64 5.80
N PHE A 79 6.24 6.10 4.63
CA PHE A 79 6.01 4.68 4.45
C PHE A 79 7.28 3.84 4.69
N GLU A 80 8.42 4.28 4.16
CA GLU A 80 9.71 3.66 4.42
C GLU A 80 10.05 3.70 5.92
N GLY A 81 9.80 4.82 6.58
CA GLY A 81 10.00 5.00 8.02
C GLY A 81 9.17 4.02 8.85
N MET A 82 7.88 3.88 8.55
CA MET A 82 7.01 2.90 9.21
C MET A 82 7.48 1.47 8.96
N LEU A 83 7.82 1.12 7.72
CA LEU A 83 8.38 -0.21 7.41
C LEU A 83 9.64 -0.48 8.22
N ASN A 84 10.60 0.45 8.26
CA ASN A 84 11.81 0.28 9.05
C ASN A 84 11.50 0.06 10.53
N GLN A 85 10.55 0.82 11.10
CA GLN A 85 10.12 0.66 12.48
C GLN A 85 9.47 -0.70 12.75
N ILE A 86 8.61 -1.20 11.85
CA ILE A 86 7.96 -2.52 11.97
C ILE A 86 8.98 -3.63 12.07
N PHE A 87 9.94 -3.63 11.15
CA PHE A 87 10.95 -4.68 11.08
C PHE A 87 11.94 -4.56 12.24
N GLU A 88 12.30 -3.35 12.65
CA GLU A 88 13.18 -3.14 13.80
C GLU A 88 12.51 -3.51 15.13
N SER A 89 11.25 -3.11 15.36
CA SER A 89 10.51 -3.44 16.57
C SER A 89 10.31 -4.94 16.71
N THR A 90 9.94 -5.61 15.62
CA THR A 90 9.74 -7.07 15.57
C THR A 90 11.05 -7.82 15.76
N ALA A 91 12.17 -7.31 15.22
CA ALA A 91 13.50 -7.86 15.50
C ALA A 91 13.86 -7.73 16.99
N ARG A 92 13.61 -6.57 17.63
CA ARG A 92 13.86 -6.39 19.07
C ARG A 92 13.02 -7.32 19.95
N SER A 93 11.74 -7.51 19.64
CA SER A 93 10.86 -8.46 20.35
C SER A 93 11.36 -9.91 20.30
N THR A 94 12.12 -10.25 19.25
CA THR A 94 12.75 -11.58 19.10
C THR A 94 13.89 -11.77 20.12
N TYR A 95 14.71 -10.74 20.34
CA TYR A 95 15.85 -10.81 21.25
C TYR A 95 15.41 -10.84 22.73
N THR A 96 14.44 -10.02 23.12
CA THR A 96 13.95 -9.96 24.50
C THR A 96 13.24 -11.25 24.94
N SER A 97 12.65 -11.99 23.98
CA SER A 97 12.02 -13.29 24.23
C SER A 97 13.04 -14.43 24.40
N SER A 98 14.32 -14.21 24.04
CA SER A 98 15.38 -15.22 24.10
C SER A 98 16.22 -15.18 25.40
N GLU A 99 16.15 -14.12 26.19
CA GLU A 99 16.95 -13.94 27.42
C GLU A 99 16.40 -14.69 28.65
N GLY A 100 15.32 -15.48 28.49
CA GLY A 100 14.64 -16.14 29.61
C GLY A 100 14.53 -17.66 29.50
N LYS A 101 15.65 -18.38 29.31
CA LYS A 101 15.90 -19.83 29.57
C LYS A 101 16.80 -20.47 28.48
N THR A 102 18.10 -20.26 28.57
CA THR A 102 19.08 -21.11 27.90
C THR A 102 19.41 -22.29 28.81
N ILE A 103 18.80 -23.45 28.54
CA ILE A 103 19.21 -24.72 29.16
C ILE A 103 20.48 -25.19 28.42
N PRO A 104 21.58 -25.52 29.11
CA PRO A 104 22.80 -26.00 28.46
C PRO A 104 22.52 -27.32 27.72
N GLY A 105 22.85 -27.38 26.42
CA GLY A 105 22.76 -28.60 25.60
C GLY A 105 21.68 -28.62 24.51
N SER A 106 20.85 -27.59 24.35
CA SER A 106 19.87 -27.53 23.26
C SER A 106 20.53 -27.10 21.95
N ALA A 107 20.58 -27.99 20.97
CA ALA A 107 20.89 -27.67 19.58
C ALA A 107 19.95 -26.57 19.05
N SER A 108 20.49 -25.65 18.24
CA SER A 108 19.79 -24.52 17.64
C SER A 108 18.69 -24.96 16.65
N LEU A 109 17.53 -25.33 17.17
CA LEU A 109 16.28 -25.21 16.42
C LEU A 109 15.77 -23.77 16.61
N PRO A 110 15.29 -23.07 15.56
CA PRO A 110 14.59 -21.81 15.74
C PRO A 110 13.38 -22.09 16.61
N ASN A 111 13.47 -21.70 17.88
CA ASN A 111 12.50 -22.00 18.91
C ASN A 111 11.10 -21.59 18.42
N ILE A 112 10.13 -22.52 18.44
CA ILE A 112 8.73 -22.27 18.06
C ILE A 112 8.16 -21.05 18.80
N SER A 113 8.66 -20.76 20.01
CA SER A 113 8.33 -19.56 20.79
C SER A 113 8.73 -18.25 20.11
N VAL A 114 9.84 -18.22 19.39
CA VAL A 114 10.34 -17.03 18.68
C VAL A 114 9.47 -16.72 17.46
N ALA A 115 9.07 -17.74 16.70
CA ALA A 115 8.17 -17.55 15.56
C ALA A 115 6.79 -17.02 15.99
N SER A 116 6.27 -17.51 17.12
CA SER A 116 5.00 -17.04 17.72
C SER A 116 5.09 -15.60 18.23
N ALA A 117 6.18 -15.22 18.89
CA ALA A 117 6.42 -13.85 19.36
C ALA A 117 6.62 -12.84 18.21
N VAL A 118 7.30 -13.26 17.13
CA VAL A 118 7.42 -12.47 15.90
C VAL A 118 6.04 -12.26 15.28
N GLN A 119 5.21 -13.31 15.20
CA GLN A 119 3.86 -13.21 14.64
C GLN A 119 2.95 -12.27 15.44
N SER A 120 2.96 -12.35 16.77
CA SER A 120 2.10 -11.51 17.61
C SER A 120 2.46 -10.03 17.56
N SER A 121 3.75 -9.71 17.37
CA SER A 121 4.23 -8.33 17.21
C SER A 121 4.08 -7.81 15.78
N LEU A 122 4.31 -8.63 14.75
CA LEU A 122 4.33 -8.19 13.35
C LEU A 122 2.96 -7.72 12.84
N TRP A 123 1.92 -8.53 13.04
CA TRP A 123 0.63 -8.31 12.37
C TRP A 123 -0.10 -7.02 12.76
N PRO A 124 -0.13 -6.59 14.04
CA PRO A 124 -0.69 -5.30 14.41
C PRO A 124 -0.04 -4.14 13.65
N HIS A 125 1.29 -4.10 13.60
CA HIS A 125 1.97 -3.01 12.90
C HIS A 125 1.83 -3.08 11.38
N MET A 126 1.75 -4.29 10.79
CA MET A 126 1.40 -4.44 9.38
C MET A 126 -0.02 -3.95 9.08
N ASN A 127 -0.97 -4.17 10.00
CA ASN A 127 -2.32 -3.64 9.86
C ASN A 127 -2.32 -2.10 9.88
N ASP A 128 -1.54 -1.48 10.76
CA ASP A 128 -1.38 -0.03 10.80
C ASP A 128 -0.79 0.52 9.49
N LEU A 129 0.21 -0.18 8.92
CA LEU A 129 0.79 0.17 7.62
C LEU A 129 -0.27 0.14 6.50
N PHE A 130 -1.14 -0.87 6.47
CA PHE A 130 -2.18 -0.97 5.43
C PHE A 130 -3.37 -0.03 5.69
N GLU A 131 -3.66 0.34 6.94
CA GLU A 131 -4.60 1.43 7.21
C GLU A 131 -4.05 2.79 6.76
N PHE A 132 -2.73 3.01 6.87
CA PHE A 132 -2.08 4.16 6.24
C PHE A 132 -2.24 4.16 4.71
N VAL A 133 -2.01 3.03 4.04
CA VAL A 133 -2.23 2.91 2.57
C VAL A 133 -3.69 3.20 2.22
N LYS A 134 -4.63 2.70 3.01
CA LYS A 134 -6.06 2.96 2.83
C LYS A 134 -6.41 4.43 3.00
N ASP A 135 -5.80 5.13 3.96
CA ASP A 135 -6.00 6.56 4.14
C ASP A 135 -5.35 7.39 3.01
N LEU A 136 -4.15 7.00 2.57
CA LEU A 136 -3.50 7.55 1.39
C LEU A 136 -4.38 7.47 0.15
N LEU A 137 -5.01 6.32 -0.10
CA LEU A 137 -5.96 6.15 -1.22
C LEU A 137 -7.14 7.13 -1.13
N LYS A 138 -7.70 7.36 0.06
CA LYS A 138 -8.78 8.34 0.27
C LYS A 138 -8.30 9.77 -0.03
N LYS A 139 -7.09 10.12 0.42
CA LYS A 139 -6.46 11.42 0.14
C LYS A 139 -6.23 11.61 -1.36
N MET A 140 -5.80 10.57 -2.07
CA MET A 140 -5.63 10.59 -3.52
C MET A 140 -6.97 10.77 -4.26
N ILE A 141 -8.06 10.15 -3.81
CA ILE A 141 -9.40 10.38 -4.38
C ILE A 141 -9.79 11.86 -4.31
N VAL A 142 -9.57 12.52 -3.17
CA VAL A 142 -9.86 13.95 -3.00
C VAL A 142 -8.99 14.79 -3.95
N LEU A 143 -7.69 14.47 -4.02
CA LEU A 143 -6.74 15.16 -4.88
C LEU A 143 -7.10 15.02 -6.37
N HIS A 144 -7.40 13.79 -6.83
CA HIS A 144 -7.87 13.52 -8.19
C HIS A 144 -9.18 14.22 -8.49
N GLY A 145 -10.16 14.15 -7.58
CA GLY A 145 -11.45 14.80 -7.74
C GLY A 145 -11.32 16.31 -7.93
N VAL A 146 -10.43 16.98 -7.20
CA VAL A 146 -10.17 18.42 -7.37
C VAL A 146 -9.41 18.70 -8.68
N THR A 147 -8.38 17.93 -8.98
CA THR A 147 -7.49 18.18 -10.13
C THR A 147 -8.12 17.88 -11.49
N GLN A 148 -9.09 16.95 -11.53
CA GLN A 148 -9.87 16.63 -12.74
C GLN A 148 -11.02 17.62 -13.01
N ARG A 149 -11.50 18.35 -12.00
CA ARG A 149 -12.57 19.35 -12.16
C ARG A 149 -12.05 20.76 -12.47
N LYS A 150 -10.85 21.10 -11.97
CA LYS A 150 -10.30 22.45 -12.10
C LYS A 150 -9.44 22.60 -13.33
N ARG A 151 -9.75 23.64 -14.11
CA ARG A 151 -8.95 24.09 -15.26
C ARG A 151 -8.15 25.32 -14.90
N ASP A 152 -6.93 25.39 -15.41
CA ASP A 152 -6.13 26.59 -15.36
C ASP A 152 -6.79 27.71 -16.18
N THR A 153 -6.99 28.87 -15.56
CA THR A 153 -7.70 29.99 -16.22
C THR A 153 -6.91 30.61 -17.37
N VAL A 154 -5.59 30.40 -17.41
CA VAL A 154 -4.70 30.96 -18.43
C VAL A 154 -4.44 29.96 -19.55
N SER A 155 -4.09 28.71 -19.24
CA SER A 155 -3.79 27.68 -20.26
C SER A 155 -4.99 26.82 -20.66
N HIS A 156 -6.11 26.92 -19.94
CA HIS A 156 -7.31 26.07 -20.09
C HIS A 156 -7.07 24.55 -19.89
N LYS A 157 -5.84 24.14 -19.55
CA LYS A 157 -5.50 22.75 -19.24
C LYS A 157 -6.06 22.33 -17.87
N LEU A 158 -6.37 21.05 -17.72
CA LEU A 158 -6.73 20.50 -16.42
C LEU A 158 -5.53 20.53 -15.48
N TRP A 159 -5.77 20.65 -14.18
CA TRP A 159 -4.68 20.58 -13.21
C TRP A 159 -4.02 19.19 -13.19
N SER A 160 -4.76 18.12 -13.51
CA SER A 160 -4.21 16.78 -13.72
C SER A 160 -3.09 16.78 -14.75
N ASP A 161 -3.28 17.46 -15.89
CA ASP A 161 -2.30 17.52 -16.98
C ASP A 161 -1.06 18.34 -16.61
N LEU A 162 -1.22 19.30 -15.68
CA LEU A 162 -0.13 20.15 -15.21
C LEU A 162 0.75 19.46 -14.16
N ILE A 163 0.17 18.60 -13.34
CA ILE A 163 0.88 17.78 -12.36
C ILE A 163 1.58 16.63 -13.10
N GLY A 164 0.85 15.94 -13.98
CA GLY A 164 1.29 14.75 -14.68
C GLY A 164 1.06 13.48 -13.87
N HIS A 165 0.85 12.36 -14.56
CA HIS A 165 0.60 11.07 -13.93
C HIS A 165 1.87 10.38 -13.42
N ASP A 166 3.05 10.79 -13.91
CA ASP A 166 4.34 10.13 -13.61
C ASP A 166 4.69 10.12 -12.12
N ASP A 167 4.35 11.18 -11.38
CA ASP A 167 4.72 11.31 -9.96
C ASP A 167 3.91 10.36 -9.06
N GLU A 168 2.62 10.14 -9.37
CA GLU A 168 1.79 9.16 -8.68
C GLU A 168 2.24 7.72 -8.98
N ASP A 169 2.49 7.45 -10.26
CA ASP A 169 3.02 6.19 -10.74
C ASP A 169 4.36 5.84 -10.08
N ARG A 170 5.22 6.85 -9.89
CA ARG A 170 6.50 6.75 -9.18
C ARG A 170 6.31 6.45 -7.70
N LEU A 171 5.37 7.10 -7.03
CA LEU A 171 5.02 6.82 -5.64
C LEU A 171 4.66 5.35 -5.47
N TRP A 172 3.68 4.83 -6.22
CA TRP A 172 3.24 3.45 -6.06
C TRP A 172 4.36 2.45 -6.34
N ARG A 173 5.17 2.68 -7.40
CA ARG A 173 6.38 1.89 -7.68
C ARG A 173 7.37 1.88 -6.52
N ALA A 174 7.58 3.02 -5.86
CA ALA A 174 8.43 3.12 -4.69
C ALA A 174 7.86 2.31 -3.51
N LEU A 175 6.57 2.44 -3.20
CA LEU A 175 5.93 1.68 -2.11
C LEU A 175 6.01 0.17 -2.32
N ALA A 176 5.71 -0.31 -3.53
CA ALA A 176 5.80 -1.74 -3.86
C ALA A 176 7.24 -2.25 -3.82
N TYR A 177 8.21 -1.45 -4.29
CA TYR A 177 9.62 -1.81 -4.22
C TYR A 177 10.10 -1.93 -2.77
N LEU A 178 9.75 -0.98 -1.90
CA LEU A 178 10.08 -1.02 -0.48
C LEU A 178 9.52 -2.26 0.21
N LEU A 179 8.25 -2.61 -0.05
CA LEU A 179 7.64 -3.85 0.45
C LEU A 179 8.40 -5.09 -0.04
N GLN A 180 8.65 -5.17 -1.35
CA GLN A 180 9.34 -6.30 -1.97
C GLN A 180 10.74 -6.51 -1.39
N GLN A 181 11.47 -5.41 -1.19
CA GLN A 181 12.80 -5.42 -0.58
C GLN A 181 12.72 -5.98 0.85
N LYS A 182 11.83 -5.45 1.69
CA LYS A 182 11.69 -5.91 3.08
C LYS A 182 11.24 -7.36 3.22
N PHE A 183 10.38 -7.85 2.32
CA PHE A 183 10.01 -9.26 2.27
C PHE A 183 11.16 -10.19 1.89
N SER A 184 12.15 -9.68 1.15
CA SER A 184 13.31 -10.45 0.68
C SER A 184 14.44 -10.48 1.71
N ASP A 185 14.66 -9.38 2.43
CA ASP A 185 15.83 -9.15 3.28
C ASP A 185 15.87 -10.02 4.55
N HIS A 186 14.72 -10.33 5.16
CA HIS A 186 14.68 -11.00 6.47
C HIS A 186 14.08 -12.41 6.43
N THR A 187 14.91 -13.43 6.67
CA THR A 187 14.50 -14.85 6.61
C THR A 187 13.38 -15.21 7.59
N ALA A 188 13.42 -14.70 8.83
CA ALA A 188 12.38 -14.97 9.83
C ALA A 188 11.01 -14.40 9.43
N PHE A 189 10.99 -13.18 8.88
CA PHE A 189 9.77 -12.57 8.37
C PHE A 189 9.28 -13.30 7.12
N ARG A 190 10.19 -13.68 6.23
CA ARG A 190 9.84 -14.46 5.03
C ARG A 190 9.13 -15.75 5.40
N LEU A 191 9.62 -16.49 6.39
CA LEU A 191 8.95 -17.71 6.87
C LEU A 191 7.57 -17.43 7.48
N THR A 192 7.45 -16.37 8.27
CA THR A 192 6.18 -15.95 8.87
C THR A 192 5.15 -15.57 7.80
N PHE A 193 5.55 -14.72 6.84
CA PHE A 193 4.69 -14.30 5.74
C PHE A 193 4.33 -15.46 4.81
N GLN A 194 5.26 -16.36 4.53
CA GLN A 194 4.98 -17.58 3.74
C GLN A 194 3.98 -18.50 4.43
N SER A 195 3.96 -18.56 5.76
CA SER A 195 3.01 -19.41 6.49
C SER A 195 1.59 -18.83 6.57
N ASN A 196 1.45 -17.51 6.49
CA ASN A 196 0.20 -16.77 6.73
C ASN A 196 -0.06 -15.74 5.61
N TYR A 197 0.32 -16.06 4.37
CA TYR A 197 0.11 -15.19 3.21
C TYR A 197 -1.35 -14.75 3.03
N PRO A 198 -2.38 -15.61 3.23
CA PRO A 198 -3.78 -15.19 3.16
C PRO A 198 -4.12 -13.99 4.05
N GLN A 199 -3.49 -13.88 5.23
CA GLN A 199 -3.71 -12.76 6.13
C GLN A 199 -3.16 -11.45 5.55
N LEU A 200 -1.96 -11.48 4.96
CA LEU A 200 -1.37 -10.33 4.26
C LEU A 200 -2.25 -9.91 3.09
N LEU A 201 -2.69 -10.88 2.27
CA LEU A 201 -3.54 -10.60 1.12
C LEU A 201 -4.88 -9.98 1.54
N ARG A 202 -5.48 -10.42 2.65
CA ARG A 202 -6.68 -9.78 3.20
C ARG A 202 -6.45 -8.31 3.57
N MET A 203 -5.28 -7.95 4.12
CA MET A 203 -4.94 -6.56 4.44
C MET A 203 -4.76 -5.72 3.18
N ILE A 204 -4.11 -6.26 2.14
CA ILE A 204 -4.00 -5.59 0.85
C ILE A 204 -5.41 -5.39 0.26
N ASN A 205 -6.23 -6.43 0.20
CA ASN A 205 -7.59 -6.35 -0.36
C ASN A 205 -8.46 -5.36 0.41
N SER A 206 -8.41 -5.36 1.74
CA SER A 206 -9.20 -4.46 2.58
C SER A 206 -8.79 -3.00 2.44
N ALA A 207 -7.50 -2.72 2.22
CA ALA A 207 -7.01 -1.37 2.00
C ALA A 207 -7.61 -0.72 0.74
N PHE A 208 -7.85 -1.51 -0.31
CA PHE A 208 -8.39 -1.03 -1.59
C PHE A 208 -9.93 -1.13 -1.68
N LEU A 209 -10.58 -1.97 -0.86
CA LEU A 209 -12.04 -2.17 -0.90
C LEU A 209 -12.84 -0.88 -0.59
N VAL A 210 -12.48 -0.20 0.51
CA VAL A 210 -13.22 1.01 0.97
C VAL A 210 -13.02 2.20 0.02
N PRO A 211 -11.79 2.54 -0.41
CA PRO A 211 -11.59 3.60 -1.39
C PRO A 211 -12.31 3.35 -2.72
N ASN A 212 -12.33 2.11 -3.21
CA ASN A 212 -13.06 1.76 -4.43
C ASN A 212 -14.57 2.02 -4.31
N GLN A 213 -15.17 1.76 -3.14
CA GLN A 213 -16.58 2.11 -2.88
C GLN A 213 -16.80 3.63 -2.79
N LEU A 214 -15.87 4.38 -2.21
CA LEU A 214 -15.94 5.85 -2.15
C LEU A 214 -15.76 6.50 -3.54
N ALA A 215 -14.94 5.91 -4.40
CA ALA A 215 -14.84 6.31 -5.80
C ALA A 215 -16.18 6.11 -6.55
N MET A 216 -16.96 5.07 -6.20
CA MET A 216 -18.30 4.86 -6.79
C MET A 216 -19.29 5.96 -6.41
N THR A 217 -19.34 6.36 -5.13
CA THR A 217 -20.32 7.36 -4.67
C THR A 217 -19.99 8.76 -5.17
N THR A 218 -18.71 9.10 -5.26
CA THR A 218 -18.24 10.39 -5.77
C THR A 218 -18.52 10.54 -7.27
N SER A 219 -18.36 9.48 -8.07
CA SER A 219 -18.70 9.49 -9.50
C SER A 219 -20.21 9.53 -9.79
N ALA A 220 -21.06 9.11 -8.84
CA ALA A 220 -22.52 9.10 -9.01
C ALA A 220 -23.21 10.43 -8.67
N ILE A 221 -22.58 11.30 -7.87
CA ILE A 221 -23.15 12.58 -7.41
C ILE A 221 -22.79 13.74 -8.37
N GLY A 222 -21.80 13.56 -9.23
CA GLY A 222 -21.43 14.51 -10.28
C GLY A 222 -22.24 14.29 -11.56
N SER A 223 -23.02 15.30 -11.97
CA SER A 223 -23.72 15.40 -13.25
C SER A 223 -22.92 14.84 -14.43
N SER A 224 -23.61 14.11 -15.31
CA SER A 224 -23.19 13.59 -16.61
C SER A 224 -22.26 14.55 -17.35
N ASP A 225 -20.94 14.37 -17.17
CA ASP A 225 -19.86 14.70 -18.10
C ASP A 225 -18.51 14.44 -17.39
N SER A 226 -17.94 13.26 -17.64
CA SER A 226 -16.53 12.89 -17.39
C SER A 226 -16.02 12.89 -15.92
N SER A 227 -16.64 12.13 -15.02
CA SER A 227 -15.99 11.73 -13.77
C SER A 227 -14.91 10.66 -14.06
N GLY A 228 -13.64 11.07 -14.07
CA GLY A 228 -12.49 10.23 -14.44
C GLY A 228 -12.05 9.20 -13.41
N LEU A 229 -12.86 8.95 -12.37
CA LEU A 229 -12.61 7.89 -11.39
C LEU A 229 -13.60 6.74 -11.63
N THR A 230 -13.16 5.75 -12.40
CA THR A 230 -13.93 4.52 -12.66
C THR A 230 -13.73 3.49 -11.54
N ARG A 231 -14.52 2.40 -11.60
CA ARG A 231 -14.47 1.26 -10.66
C ARG A 231 -13.07 0.67 -10.45
N ASP A 232 -12.18 0.90 -11.42
CA ASP A 232 -10.84 0.32 -11.50
C ASP A 232 -9.72 1.37 -11.35
N SER A 233 -10.03 2.59 -10.86
CA SER A 233 -9.06 3.71 -10.80
C SER A 233 -7.78 3.38 -10.04
N PHE A 234 -7.88 2.51 -9.03
CA PHE A 234 -6.74 2.07 -8.22
C PHE A 234 -6.33 0.62 -8.49
N TYR A 235 -6.84 0.01 -9.55
CA TYR A 235 -6.61 -1.42 -9.84
C TYR A 235 -5.15 -1.71 -10.22
N GLU A 236 -4.50 -0.80 -10.95
CA GLU A 236 -3.09 -0.95 -11.31
C GLU A 236 -2.17 -0.77 -10.09
N GLN A 237 -2.52 0.14 -9.18
CA GLN A 237 -1.85 0.36 -7.90
C GLN A 237 -2.01 -0.87 -6.99
N TYR A 238 -3.22 -1.44 -6.92
CA TYR A 238 -3.48 -2.70 -6.24
C TYR A 238 -2.61 -3.83 -6.79
N LYS A 239 -2.61 -4.04 -8.12
CA LYS A 239 -1.78 -5.06 -8.78
C LYS A 239 -0.32 -4.90 -8.44
N LEU A 240 0.17 -3.66 -8.42
CA LEU A 240 1.56 -3.35 -8.15
C LEU A 240 1.95 -3.72 -6.71
N LEU A 241 1.10 -3.40 -5.73
CA LEU A 241 1.30 -3.86 -4.34
C LEU A 241 1.18 -5.38 -4.22
N ARG A 242 0.17 -6.03 -4.82
CA ARG A 242 0.02 -7.49 -4.79
C ARG A 242 1.27 -8.16 -5.38
N LYS A 243 1.78 -7.66 -6.50
CA LYS A 243 2.99 -8.18 -7.16
C LYS A 243 4.23 -8.09 -6.28
N SER A 244 4.33 -7.12 -5.38
CA SER A 244 5.43 -7.05 -4.40
C SER A 244 5.51 -8.29 -3.50
N ALA A 245 4.38 -8.99 -3.29
CA ALA A 245 4.26 -10.17 -2.45
C ALA A 245 4.24 -11.50 -3.24
N LEU A 246 4.44 -11.48 -4.56
CA LEU A 246 4.33 -12.67 -5.42
C LEU A 246 5.28 -13.81 -5.02
N VAL A 247 6.47 -13.49 -4.52
CA VAL A 247 7.44 -14.48 -4.02
C VAL A 247 6.89 -15.22 -2.79
N LEU A 248 6.10 -14.52 -1.96
CA LEU A 248 5.44 -15.09 -0.79
C LEU A 248 4.23 -15.94 -1.22
N GLU A 249 3.46 -15.48 -2.21
CA GLU A 249 2.33 -16.21 -2.79
C GLU A 249 2.79 -17.59 -3.31
N ASN A 250 3.80 -17.61 -4.19
CA ASN A 250 4.32 -18.85 -4.77
C ASN A 250 4.82 -19.84 -3.70
N ALA A 251 5.48 -19.32 -2.66
CA ALA A 251 5.98 -20.14 -1.57
C ALA A 251 4.86 -20.66 -0.66
N PHE A 252 3.79 -19.89 -0.45
CA PHE A 252 2.59 -20.34 0.25
C PHE A 252 1.91 -21.46 -0.53
N VAL A 253 1.66 -21.28 -1.84
CA VAL A 253 1.03 -22.28 -2.70
C VAL A 253 1.83 -23.59 -2.71
N ALA A 254 3.16 -23.52 -2.88
CA ALA A 254 4.03 -24.69 -2.84
C ALA A 254 3.95 -25.44 -1.49
N LYS A 255 3.82 -24.70 -0.38
CA LYS A 255 3.72 -25.27 0.97
C LYS A 255 2.36 -25.88 1.23
N SER A 256 1.26 -25.23 0.83
CA SER A 256 -0.10 -25.80 0.89
C SER A 256 -0.17 -27.09 0.08
N LEU A 257 0.43 -27.12 -1.12
CA LEU A 257 0.53 -28.35 -1.92
C LEU A 257 1.32 -29.44 -1.22
N SER A 258 2.48 -29.11 -0.63
CA SER A 258 3.28 -30.09 0.12
C SER A 258 2.51 -30.67 1.31
N ARG A 259 1.74 -29.85 2.03
CA ARG A 259 0.88 -30.31 3.14
C ARG A 259 -0.24 -31.22 2.66
N MET A 260 -0.92 -30.86 1.57
CA MET A 260 -1.94 -31.71 0.96
C MET A 260 -1.34 -33.06 0.54
N PHE A 261 -0.14 -33.05 -0.07
CA PHE A 261 0.57 -34.27 -0.44
C PHE A 261 0.97 -35.10 0.78
N SER A 262 1.53 -34.49 1.83
CA SER A 262 1.88 -35.22 3.06
C SER A 262 0.67 -35.82 3.77
N SER A 263 -0.49 -35.14 3.76
CA SER A 263 -1.75 -35.70 4.28
C SER A 263 -2.19 -36.92 3.48
N VAL A 264 -2.01 -36.91 2.17
CA VAL A 264 -2.29 -38.04 1.28
C VAL A 264 -1.27 -39.16 1.53
N GLU A 265 0.03 -38.88 1.49
CA GLU A 265 1.12 -39.83 1.73
C GLU A 265 0.97 -40.53 3.08
N SER A 266 0.67 -39.79 4.15
CA SER A 266 0.39 -40.36 5.47
C SER A 266 -0.82 -41.29 5.48
N ALA A 267 -1.86 -41.00 4.69
CA ALA A 267 -3.02 -41.89 4.54
C ALA A 267 -2.67 -43.19 3.79
N PHE A 268 -1.57 -43.20 3.02
CA PHE A 268 -1.07 -44.37 2.29
C PHE A 268 0.15 -45.04 2.95
N GLU A 269 0.86 -44.43 3.91
CA GLU A 269 2.02 -45.06 4.58
C GLU A 269 1.61 -46.15 5.58
N ASP A 270 0.42 -46.05 6.18
CA ASP A 270 -0.12 -47.07 7.11
C ASP A 270 -0.67 -48.33 6.38
N SER A 271 -0.42 -48.42 5.06
CA SER A 271 -1.00 -49.41 4.16
C SER A 271 -0.25 -50.74 4.14
N SER A 272 -0.38 -51.52 5.22
CA SER A 272 -0.43 -52.98 5.07
C SER A 272 -1.70 -53.43 4.28
N LYS A 273 -2.62 -52.50 3.99
CA LYS A 273 -3.79 -52.65 3.11
C LYS A 273 -3.83 -51.50 2.10
N ARG A 274 -3.84 -51.81 0.81
CA ARG A 274 -3.87 -50.85 -0.34
C ARG A 274 -5.11 -49.93 -0.43
N ILE A 275 -5.94 -49.85 0.61
CA ILE A 275 -7.20 -49.10 0.62
C ILE A 275 -7.22 -48.26 1.90
N PRO A 276 -7.26 -46.91 1.80
CA PRO A 276 -7.42 -46.02 2.94
C PRO A 276 -8.73 -46.32 3.68
N ASP A 277 -8.69 -46.30 5.01
CA ASP A 277 -9.88 -46.43 5.85
C ASP A 277 -10.73 -45.15 5.82
N GLU A 278 -12.02 -45.25 6.17
CA GLU A 278 -12.96 -44.11 6.15
C GLU A 278 -12.44 -42.94 7.00
N ALA A 279 -11.85 -43.23 8.16
CA ALA A 279 -11.25 -42.24 9.05
C ALA A 279 -10.06 -41.50 8.40
N THR A 280 -9.19 -42.19 7.66
CA THR A 280 -8.07 -41.56 6.93
C THR A 280 -8.55 -40.69 5.78
N THR A 281 -9.62 -41.09 5.08
CA THR A 281 -10.22 -40.24 4.04
C THR A 281 -10.83 -38.97 4.63
N GLU A 282 -11.43 -39.05 5.82
CA GLU A 282 -11.97 -37.88 6.52
C GLU A 282 -10.87 -36.88 6.92
N ILE A 283 -9.70 -37.37 7.34
CA ILE A 283 -8.54 -36.51 7.66
C ILE A 283 -8.04 -35.77 6.41
N VAL A 284 -7.92 -36.46 5.27
CA VAL A 284 -7.52 -35.83 4.00
C VAL A 284 -8.54 -34.78 3.56
N VAL A 285 -9.84 -35.09 3.59
CA VAL A 285 -10.91 -34.15 3.22
C VAL A 285 -10.94 -32.93 4.14
N LYS A 286 -10.75 -33.12 5.46
CA LYS A 286 -10.63 -32.00 6.41
C LYS A 286 -9.41 -31.14 6.13
N SER A 287 -8.26 -31.74 5.84
CA SER A 287 -7.03 -31.02 5.50
C SER A 287 -7.21 -30.18 4.23
N LEU A 288 -7.84 -30.74 3.18
CA LEU A 288 -8.16 -30.03 1.95
C LEU A 288 -9.13 -28.87 2.20
N SER A 289 -10.18 -29.11 3.00
CA SER A 289 -11.18 -28.11 3.33
C SER A 289 -10.56 -26.92 4.10
N ILE A 290 -9.60 -27.17 4.99
CA ILE A 290 -8.89 -26.11 5.72
C ILE A 290 -8.04 -25.25 4.77
N GLU A 291 -7.28 -25.87 3.87
CA GLU A 291 -6.42 -25.12 2.93
C GLU A 291 -7.27 -24.35 1.89
N LEU A 292 -8.39 -24.90 1.42
CA LEU A 292 -9.31 -24.21 0.50
C LEU A 292 -10.08 -23.07 1.17
N SER A 293 -10.61 -23.29 2.39
CA SER A 293 -11.33 -22.24 3.14
C SER A 293 -10.44 -21.08 3.55
N ALA A 294 -9.14 -21.31 3.74
CA ALA A 294 -8.19 -20.23 4.00
C ALA A 294 -8.09 -19.23 2.82
N VAL A 295 -8.41 -19.69 1.60
CA VAL A 295 -8.13 -19.00 0.34
C VAL A 295 -9.40 -18.54 -0.40
N GLU A 296 -10.57 -19.07 -0.05
CA GLU A 296 -11.88 -18.81 -0.68
C GLU A 296 -12.20 -17.32 -0.99
N PHE A 297 -11.68 -16.39 -0.17
CA PHE A 297 -11.94 -14.97 -0.33
C PHE A 297 -11.26 -14.32 -1.55
N ASP A 298 -10.26 -14.96 -2.17
CA ASP A 298 -9.56 -14.44 -3.34
C ASP A 298 -9.66 -15.44 -4.50
N GLY A 299 -10.36 -15.08 -5.56
CA GLY A 299 -10.61 -15.98 -6.70
C GLY A 299 -9.34 -16.40 -7.45
N GLU A 300 -8.30 -15.54 -7.49
CA GLU A 300 -7.04 -15.84 -8.17
C GLU A 300 -6.20 -16.84 -7.38
N LEU A 301 -6.03 -16.62 -6.07
CA LEU A 301 -5.34 -17.55 -5.18
C LEU A 301 -6.13 -18.87 -5.05
N PHE A 302 -7.46 -18.79 -4.98
CA PHE A 302 -8.32 -19.98 -4.92
C PHE A 302 -8.19 -20.82 -6.17
N SER A 303 -8.23 -20.21 -7.36
CA SER A 303 -8.03 -20.93 -8.61
C SER A 303 -6.67 -21.62 -8.67
N GLN A 304 -5.60 -20.98 -8.17
CA GLN A 304 -4.27 -21.60 -8.14
C GLN A 304 -4.29 -22.86 -7.25
N VAL A 305 -4.74 -22.77 -5.99
CA VAL A 305 -4.78 -23.91 -5.06
C VAL A 305 -5.74 -25.00 -5.53
N PHE A 306 -6.89 -24.61 -6.09
CA PHE A 306 -7.93 -25.52 -6.58
C PHE A 306 -7.49 -26.31 -7.82
N ILE A 307 -6.89 -25.66 -8.83
CA ILE A 307 -6.37 -26.35 -10.03
C ILE A 307 -5.38 -27.44 -9.64
N PHE A 308 -4.52 -27.16 -8.65
CA PHE A 308 -3.61 -28.19 -8.15
C PHE A 308 -4.36 -29.32 -7.44
N SER A 309 -5.37 -29.02 -6.61
CA SER A 309 -6.22 -30.03 -5.95
C SER A 309 -6.98 -30.92 -6.94
N ASP A 310 -7.51 -30.37 -8.04
CA ASP A 310 -8.25 -31.13 -9.06
C ASP A 310 -7.35 -32.10 -9.84
N ILE A 311 -6.08 -31.72 -10.08
CA ILE A 311 -5.10 -32.65 -10.63
C ILE A 311 -4.96 -33.85 -9.69
N PHE A 312 -4.92 -33.64 -8.36
CA PHE A 312 -4.82 -34.73 -7.38
C PHE A 312 -6.06 -35.62 -7.29
N SER A 313 -7.28 -35.06 -7.38
CA SER A 313 -8.52 -35.86 -7.37
C SER A 313 -8.65 -36.76 -8.59
N THR A 314 -7.98 -36.41 -9.70
CA THR A 314 -7.94 -37.20 -10.93
C THR A 314 -6.95 -38.37 -10.85
N PHE A 315 -5.98 -38.33 -9.92
CA PHE A 315 -4.97 -39.38 -9.73
C PHE A 315 -5.31 -40.40 -8.61
N LEU A 316 -6.35 -40.13 -7.82
CA LEU A 316 -6.94 -41.06 -6.83
C LEU A 316 -8.07 -41.89 -7.45
#